data_AF-A0A3B0WGM5-F1
#
_entry.id   AF-A0A3B0WGM5-F1
#
_cell.length_a   1.000
_cell.length_b   1.000
_cell.length_c   1.000
_cell.angle_alpha   90.00
_cell.angle_beta   90.00
_cell.angle_gamma   90.00
#
_symmetry.space_group_name_H-M   'P 1'
#
loop_
_entity.id
_entity.type
_entity.pdbx_description
1 polymer ?
#
loop_
_entity_poly.entity_id
_entity_poly.type
_entity_poly.pdbx_seq_one_letter_code
_entity_poly.pdbx_strand_id
1 'polypeptide(L)' 'MARLVRVSPVGVAQHIVQRGNNRQVCFGAEKDMKAYLNWLKEFSKKEKVEVHAWVLMTNHVHLLCTP' A
#
# COMPACT_ATOMS: atom_id res chain seq x y z
N MET A 1 -10.94 -21.77 6.32
CA MET A 1 -12.13 -20.96 5.96
C MET A 1 -11.68 -19.87 5.01
N ALA A 2 -12.35 -19.67 3.87
CA ALA A 2 -11.96 -18.64 2.91
C ALA A 2 -12.20 -17.23 3.50
N ARG A 3 -11.34 -16.27 3.18
CA ARG A 3 -11.55 -14.87 3.56
C ARG A 3 -12.75 -14.32 2.79
N LEU A 4 -13.64 -13.61 3.47
CA LEU A 4 -14.74 -12.89 2.83
C LEU A 4 -14.19 -11.81 1.88
N VAL A 5 -14.95 -11.53 0.82
CA VAL A 5 -14.67 -10.45 -0.11
C VAL A 5 -14.65 -9.13 0.65
N ARG A 6 -13.63 -8.30 0.40
CA ARG A 6 -13.57 -6.95 0.98
C ARG A 6 -14.47 -6.02 0.18
N VAL A 7 -15.24 -5.20 0.87
CA VAL A 7 -16.00 -4.11 0.26
C VAL A 7 -15.04 -2.99 -0.11
N SER A 8 -15.04 -2.56 -1.37
CA SER A 8 -14.20 -1.46 -1.87
C SER A 8 -15.00 -0.64 -2.89
N PRO A 9 -15.86 0.29 -2.43
CA PRO A 9 -16.66 1.12 -3.31
C PRO A 9 -15.79 2.17 -4.03
N VAL A 10 -16.15 2.46 -5.27
CA VAL A 10 -15.51 3.51 -6.10
C VAL A 10 -15.70 4.87 -5.43
N GLY A 11 -14.67 5.71 -5.44
CA GLY A 11 -14.74 7.07 -4.87
C GLY A 11 -14.75 7.14 -3.34
N VAL A 12 -14.61 6.01 -2.63
CA VAL A 12 -14.54 5.99 -1.16
C VAL A 12 -13.13 5.64 -0.72
N ALA A 13 -12.51 6.52 0.07
CA ALA A 13 -11.17 6.31 0.60
C ALA A 13 -11.07 5.03 1.44
N GLN A 14 -10.02 4.25 1.18
CA GLN A 14 -9.70 2.99 1.84
C GLN A 14 -8.38 3.11 2.57
N HIS A 15 -8.34 2.59 3.81
CA HIS A 15 -7.10 2.40 4.56
C HIS A 15 -6.54 1.01 4.27
N ILE A 16 -5.48 0.95 3.46
CA ILE A 16 -4.83 -0.29 3.04
C ILE A 16 -3.65 -0.54 3.96
N VAL A 17 -3.61 -1.74 4.55
CA VAL A 17 -2.48 -2.20 5.36
C VAL A 17 -1.88 -3.45 4.74
N GLN A 18 -0.61 -3.37 4.36
CA GLN A 18 0.19 -4.49 3.89
C GLN A 18 1.23 -4.82 4.96
N ARG A 19 1.30 -6.07 5.40
CA ARG A 19 2.34 -6.55 6.31
C ARG A 19 3.18 -7.61 5.61
N GLY A 20 4.47 -7.65 5.93
CA GLY A 20 5.37 -8.71 5.50
C GLY A 20 4.87 -10.08 5.93
N ASN A 21 5.11 -11.08 5.08
CA ASN A 21 4.75 -12.46 5.42
C ASN A 21 5.45 -12.85 6.73
N ASN A 22 4.71 -13.46 7.65
CA ASN A 22 5.18 -13.75 9.00
C ASN A 22 5.86 -12.54 9.70
N ARG A 23 5.38 -11.32 9.44
CA ARG A 23 5.95 -10.05 9.96
C ARG A 23 7.41 -9.79 9.60
N GLN A 24 7.93 -10.49 8.59
CA GLN A 24 9.31 -10.33 8.12
C GLN A 24 9.55 -8.93 7.53
N VAL A 25 10.82 -8.56 7.51
CA VAL A 25 11.30 -7.29 6.96
C VAL A 25 10.91 -7.17 5.48
N CYS A 26 10.22 -6.07 5.14
CA CYS A 26 9.88 -5.69 3.78
C CYS A 26 10.91 -4.73 3.18
N PHE A 27 11.50 -3.87 4.02
CA PHE A 27 12.49 -2.88 3.63
C PHE A 27 13.75 -3.08 4.47
N GLY A 28 14.79 -3.63 3.88
CA GLY A 28 16.08 -3.87 4.54
C GLY A 28 16.97 -2.63 4.53
N ALA A 29 16.74 -1.71 3.60
CA ALA A 29 17.46 -0.46 3.47
C ALA A 29 16.56 0.66 2.92
N GLU A 30 17.01 1.91 3.08
CA GLU A 30 16.30 3.10 2.58
C GLU A 30 16.05 3.05 1.05
N LYS A 31 16.96 2.41 0.29
CA LYS A 31 16.79 2.21 -1.17
C LYS A 31 15.53 1.40 -1.50
N ASP A 32 15.14 0.46 -0.64
CA ASP A 32 13.95 -0.37 -0.86
C ASP A 32 12.68 0.46 -0.67
N MET A 33 12.70 1.37 0.31
CA MET A 33 11.61 2.33 0.54
C MET A 33 11.48 3.31 -0.64
N LYS A 34 12.59 3.82 -1.17
CA LYS A 34 12.60 4.69 -2.35
C LYS A 34 12.05 3.97 -3.59
N ALA A 35 12.46 2.73 -3.80
CA ALA A 35 11.94 1.91 -4.89
C ALA A 35 10.42 1.71 -4.77
N TYR A 36 9.93 1.41 -3.56
CA TYR A 36 8.50 1.28 -3.29
C TYR A 36 7.71 2.55 -3.61
N LEU A 37 8.19 3.71 -3.16
CA LEU A 37 7.53 5.00 -3.44
C LEU A 37 7.52 5.34 -4.94
N ASN A 38 8.57 4.98 -5.67
CA ASN A 38 8.61 5.15 -7.13
C ASN A 38 7.52 4.33 -7.81
N TRP A 39 7.39 3.05 -7.44
CA TRP A 39 6.32 2.20 -7.98
C TRP A 39 4.93 2.66 -7.53
N LEU A 40 4.76 3.04 -6.26
CA LEU A 40 3.49 3.56 -5.76
C LEU A 40 3.02 4.76 -6.60
N LYS A 41 3.92 5.69 -6.92
CA LYS A 41 3.64 6.86 -7.76
C LYS A 41 3.37 6.51 -9.22
N GLU A 42 4.11 5.55 -9.78
CA GLU A 42 3.93 5.10 -11.16
C GLU A 42 2.56 4.45 -11.34
N PHE A 43 2.24 3.47 -10.48
CA PHE A 43 1.00 2.71 -10.56
C PHE A 43 -0.22 3.51 -10.09
N SER A 44 -0.07 4.46 -9.15
CA SER A 44 -1.20 5.32 -8.79
C SER A 44 -1.68 6.15 -9.98
N LYS A 45 -0.76 6.65 -10.81
CA LYS A 45 -1.09 7.36 -12.05
C LYS A 45 -1.69 6.44 -13.11
N LYS A 46 -1.07 5.28 -13.31
CA LYS A 46 -1.50 4.31 -14.33
C LYS A 46 -2.92 3.81 -14.06
N GLU A 47 -3.22 3.50 -12.79
CA GLU A 47 -4.49 2.93 -12.36
C GLU A 47 -5.49 3.99 -11.86
N LYS A 48 -5.13 5.28 -11.96
CA LYS A 48 -5.96 6.43 -11.54
C LYS A 48 -6.40 6.39 -10.07
N VAL A 49 -5.54 5.91 -9.19
CA VAL A 49 -5.76 5.87 -7.75
C VAL A 49 -5.23 7.15 -7.11
N GLU A 50 -6.08 7.83 -6.34
CA GLU A 50 -5.66 8.99 -5.56
C GLU A 50 -5.00 8.52 -4.26
N VAL A 51 -3.75 8.90 -4.03
CA VAL A 51 -3.00 8.57 -2.82
C VAL A 51 -2.97 9.80 -1.92
N HIS A 52 -3.65 9.72 -0.77
CA HIS A 52 -3.82 10.83 0.17
C HIS A 52 -2.72 10.85 1.23
N ALA A 53 -2.31 9.67 1.71
CA ALA A 53 -1.26 9.53 2.72
C ALA A 53 -0.59 8.15 2.65
N TRP A 54 0.66 8.07 3.10
CA TRP A 54 1.41 6.82 3.18
C TRP A 54 2.40 6.86 4.35
N VAL A 55 2.69 5.69 4.93
CA VAL A 55 3.83 5.49 5.83
C VAL A 55 4.46 4.13 5.57
N LEU A 56 5.78 4.11 5.46
CA LEU A 56 6.59 2.91 5.28
C LEU A 56 7.29 2.57 6.60
N MET A 57 6.99 1.39 7.14
CA MET A 57 7.66 0.81 8.31
C MET A 57 8.45 -0.40 7.85
N THR A 58 9.50 -0.79 8.59
CA THR A 58 10.42 -1.89 8.21
C THR A 58 9.73 -3.17 7.71
N ASN A 59 8.57 -3.55 8.27
CA ASN A 59 7.83 -4.77 7.91
C ASN A 59 6.37 -4.55 7.49
N HIS A 60 5.93 -3.31 7.29
CA HIS A 60 4.57 -3.03 6.85
C HIS A 60 4.40 -1.63 6.25
N VAL A 61 3.31 -1.45 5.52
CA VAL A 61 2.93 -0.19 4.89
C VAL A 61 1.48 0.11 5.23
N HIS A 62 1.20 1.39 5.47
CA HIS A 62 -0.15 1.93 5.48
C HIS A 62 -0.31 2.91 4.32
N LEU A 63 -1.41 2.79 3.58
CA LEU A 63 -1.81 3.72 2.53
C LEU A 63 -3.24 4.19 2.80
N LEU A 64 -3.52 5.47 2.56
CA LEU A 64 -4.87 5.99 2.46
C LEU A 64 -5.10 6.38 0.99
N CYS A 65 -5.95 5.63 0.29
CA CYS A 65 -6.15 5.81 -1.14
C CYS A 65 -7.63 5.78 -1.53
N THR A 66 -8.01 6.50 -2.57
CA THR A 66 -9.36 6.41 -3.18
C THR A 66 -9.25 5.76 -4.56
N PRO A 67 -9.97 4.65 -4.81
CA PRO A 67 -10.08 4.03 -6.13
C PRO A 67 -10.95 4.83 -7.10
#